data_AF-A0A822F543-F1
#
_entry.id   AF-A0A822F543-F1
#
_cell.length_a   1.000
_cell.length_b   1.000
_cell.length_c   1.000
_cell.angle_alpha   90.00
_cell.angle_beta   90.00
_cell.angle_gamma   90.00
#
_symmetry.space_group_name_H-M   'P 1'
#
loop_
_entity.id
_entity.type
_entity.pdbx_description
1 polymer ?
#
loop_
_entity_poly.entity_id
_entity_poly.type
_entity_poly.pdbx_seq_one_letter_code
_entity_poly.pdbx_strand_id
1 'polypeptide(L)'
;MKSLSITCSLCLWNGLFKDYEEHLKTTHTNPACEFCGEKFDSKFRLDEHKQKLCTKIIVPCALKEYGCSNSVCRAQLQDHYLSYSHQKTLASIMHRFASRTTNDQHEQGSGTDVDVGQSAPSSITTTTNENVRPQMQEVYETINILTNETQTLSDHTQYLSSESIRLQSSTESVTQELSSLKLSIQERNSFLNDVKPNQNIVQENVTTLKPKTDSMQYVSYDGTLIWKITNFHENL
;
A
#
# COMPACT_ATOMS: atom_id res chain seq x y z
N MET A 1 -4.50 -34.57 39.45
CA MET A 1 -4.71 -33.38 38.60
C MET A 1 -4.57 -33.81 37.15
N LYS A 2 -5.55 -33.55 36.28
CA LYS A 2 -5.45 -33.88 34.85
C LYS A 2 -4.56 -32.83 34.18
N SER A 3 -3.47 -33.25 33.54
CA SER A 3 -2.63 -32.36 32.75
C SER A 3 -3.32 -32.02 31.43
N LEU A 4 -3.48 -30.72 31.14
CA LEU A 4 -4.05 -30.23 29.89
C LEU A 4 -2.98 -30.28 28.79
N SER A 5 -3.30 -30.95 27.69
CA SER A 5 -2.50 -30.93 26.46
C SER A 5 -2.90 -29.74 25.58
N ILE A 6 -1.93 -29.13 24.91
CA ILE A 6 -2.12 -28.05 23.96
C ILE A 6 -1.50 -28.43 22.61
N THR A 7 -2.16 -28.01 21.53
CA THR A 7 -1.71 -28.16 20.14
C THR A 7 -1.17 -26.81 19.67
N CYS A 8 0.04 -26.78 19.11
CA CYS A 8 0.58 -25.58 18.52
C CYS A 8 -0.19 -25.28 17.22
N SER A 9 -0.57 -24.01 17.03
CA SER A 9 -1.26 -23.57 15.82
C SER A 9 -0.32 -23.33 14.65
N LEU A 10 0.98 -23.15 14.94
CA LEU A 10 2.03 -22.83 13.95
C LEU A 10 2.69 -24.09 13.39
N CYS A 11 2.75 -25.17 14.16
CA CYS A 11 3.07 -26.50 13.68
C CYS A 11 2.22 -27.51 14.45
N LEU A 12 1.86 -28.65 13.84
CA LEU A 12 0.95 -29.66 14.41
C LEU A 12 1.50 -30.39 15.66
N TRP A 13 2.46 -29.79 16.36
CA TRP A 13 3.02 -30.28 17.61
C TRP A 13 1.95 -30.29 18.71
N ASN A 14 1.93 -31.36 19.50
CA ASN A 14 1.06 -31.52 20.66
C ASN A 14 1.92 -31.81 21.88
N GLY A 15 1.70 -31.11 22.98
CA GLY A 15 2.47 -31.30 24.21
C GLY A 15 1.79 -30.73 25.44
N LEU A 16 2.52 -30.69 26.56
CA LEU A 16 2.03 -30.12 27.80
C LEU A 16 2.14 -28.59 27.77
N PHE A 17 1.19 -27.89 28.40
CA PHE A 17 1.19 -26.43 28.45
C PHE A 17 2.51 -25.81 28.96
N LYS A 18 3.18 -26.47 29.93
CA LYS A 18 4.47 -26.03 30.48
C LYS A 18 5.61 -26.04 29.45
N ASP A 19 5.53 -26.90 28.44
CA ASP A 19 6.58 -27.08 27.42
C ASP A 19 6.26 -26.25 26.16
N TYR A 20 5.08 -25.63 26.10
CA TYR A 20 4.61 -24.87 24.94
C TYR A 20 5.46 -23.61 24.67
N GLU A 21 5.86 -22.89 25.72
CA GLU A 21 6.68 -21.68 25.57
C GLU A 21 8.10 -22.02 25.07
N GLU A 22 8.69 -23.12 25.56
CA GLU A 22 9.98 -23.61 25.09
C GLU A 22 9.89 -24.10 23.63
N HIS A 23 8.81 -24.80 23.27
CA HIS A 23 8.53 -25.18 21.90
C HIS A 23 8.44 -23.96 20.96
N LEU A 24 7.72 -22.90 21.35
CA LEU A 24 7.65 -21.66 20.58
C LEU A 24 9.03 -21.02 20.38
N LYS A 25 9.86 -20.94 21.44
CA LYS A 25 11.21 -20.35 21.35
C LYS A 25 12.16 -21.17 20.46
N THR A 26 12.13 -22.49 20.61
CA THR A 26 13.08 -23.41 19.95
C THR A 26 12.68 -23.78 18.53
N THR A 27 11.39 -23.95 18.27
CA THR A 27 10.87 -24.48 17.00
C THR A 27 10.35 -23.36 16.10
N HIS A 28 9.90 -22.26 16.71
CA HIS A 28 9.41 -21.07 16.01
C HIS A 28 10.30 -19.85 16.32
N THR A 29 11.61 -20.01 16.14
CA THR A 29 12.51 -18.86 16.21
C THR A 29 12.10 -17.86 15.13
N ASN A 30 11.56 -16.71 15.55
CA ASN A 30 11.03 -15.67 14.65
C ASN A 30 12.02 -15.37 13.54
N PRO A 31 11.78 -15.86 12.30
CA PRO A 31 12.76 -15.71 11.25
C PRO A 31 12.85 -14.22 10.89
N ALA A 32 14.08 -13.71 10.85
CA ALA A 32 14.34 -12.34 10.46
C ALA A 32 14.68 -12.27 8.97
N CYS A 33 14.21 -11.22 8.30
CA CYS A 33 14.63 -10.94 6.94
C CYS A 33 16.11 -10.52 6.93
N GLU A 34 16.93 -11.22 6.15
CA GLU A 34 18.37 -10.95 6.02
C GLU A 34 18.67 -9.58 5.40
N PHE A 35 17.71 -8.98 4.67
CA PHE A 35 17.89 -7.70 3.98
C PHE A 35 17.43 -6.51 4.82
N CYS A 36 16.30 -6.62 5.53
CA CYS A 36 15.74 -5.50 6.30
C CYS A 36 15.81 -5.67 7.82
N GLY A 37 16.05 -6.88 8.33
CA GLY A 37 16.10 -7.18 9.76
C GLY A 37 14.74 -7.33 10.44
N GLU A 38 13.63 -7.12 9.72
CA GLU A 38 12.28 -7.33 10.28
C GLU A 38 12.08 -8.79 10.66
N LYS A 39 11.48 -9.02 11.83
CA LYS A 39 11.19 -10.36 12.37
C LYS A 39 9.76 -10.73 12.04
N PHE A 40 9.55 -11.99 11.67
CA PHE A 40 8.24 -12.53 11.32
C PHE A 40 7.84 -13.64 12.29
N ASP A 41 6.54 -13.88 12.41
CA ASP A 41 5.96 -14.96 13.23
C ASP A 41 6.07 -16.34 12.57
N SER A 42 6.33 -16.36 11.26
CA SER A 42 6.32 -17.56 10.45
C SER A 42 7.20 -17.41 9.20
N LYS A 43 7.71 -18.55 8.71
CA LYS A 43 8.50 -18.60 7.47
C LYS A 43 7.68 -18.16 6.26
N PHE A 44 6.40 -18.53 6.20
CA PHE A 44 5.50 -18.12 5.11
C PHE A 44 5.39 -16.61 5.00
N ARG A 45 5.23 -15.89 6.13
CA ARG A 45 5.16 -14.43 6.15
C ARG A 45 6.49 -13.78 5.77
N LEU A 46 7.61 -14.38 6.17
CA LEU A 46 8.93 -13.94 5.72
C LEU A 46 9.09 -14.09 4.19
N ASP A 47 8.68 -15.23 3.62
CA ASP A 47 8.79 -15.48 2.17
C ASP A 47 7.90 -14.52 1.37
N GLU A 48 6.67 -14.29 1.83
CA GLU A 48 5.76 -13.29 1.26
C GLU A 48 6.37 -11.88 1.33
N HIS A 49 6.95 -11.51 2.47
CA HIS A 49 7.66 -10.25 2.63
C HIS A 49 8.82 -10.13 1.64
N LYS A 50 9.72 -11.14 1.54
CA LYS A 50 10.85 -11.14 0.58
C LYS A 50 10.36 -10.98 -0.86
N GLN A 51 9.26 -11.64 -1.22
CA GLN A 51 8.75 -11.60 -2.58
C GLN A 51 8.08 -10.26 -2.91
N LYS A 52 7.25 -9.72 -2.02
CA LYS A 52 6.36 -8.60 -2.36
C LYS A 52 6.72 -7.28 -1.69
N LEU A 53 7.16 -7.30 -0.43
CA LEU A 53 7.18 -6.11 0.42
C LEU A 53 8.59 -5.60 0.75
N CYS A 54 9.59 -6.47 0.72
CA CYS A 54 10.94 -6.11 1.12
C CYS A 54 11.55 -5.10 0.14
N THR A 55 11.71 -3.86 0.57
CA THR A 55 12.33 -2.80 -0.24
C THR A 55 13.84 -2.95 -0.32
N LYS A 56 14.46 -3.62 0.66
CA LYS A 56 15.92 -3.82 0.76
C LYS A 56 16.44 -5.07 0.04
N ILE A 57 15.56 -5.91 -0.49
CA ILE A 57 15.96 -7.13 -1.20
C ILE A 57 16.72 -6.76 -2.48
N ILE A 58 17.81 -7.46 -2.74
CA ILE A 58 18.59 -7.32 -3.96
C ILE A 58 17.89 -8.15 -5.05
N VAL A 59 17.49 -7.49 -6.13
CA VAL A 59 16.84 -8.12 -7.28
C VAL A 59 17.70 -7.95 -8.54
N PRO A 60 17.74 -8.96 -9.42
CA PRO A 60 18.39 -8.79 -10.73
C PRO A 60 17.60 -7.78 -11.56
N CYS A 61 18.31 -6.98 -12.36
CA CYS A 61 17.66 -6.09 -13.31
C CYS A 61 16.82 -6.89 -14.33
N ALA A 62 15.61 -6.41 -14.67
CA ALA A 62 14.79 -7.05 -15.71
C ALA A 62 15.43 -6.97 -17.11
N LEU A 63 16.33 -6.00 -17.32
CA LEU A 63 17.10 -5.87 -18.57
C LEU A 63 18.36 -6.75 -18.60
N LYS A 64 18.44 -7.78 -17.74
CA LYS A 64 19.56 -8.73 -17.73
C LYS A 64 19.75 -9.42 -19.08
N GLU A 65 18.66 -9.78 -19.75
CA GLU A 65 18.68 -10.39 -21.08
C GLU A 65 19.19 -9.42 -22.16
N TYR A 66 19.19 -8.12 -21.88
CA TYR A 66 19.69 -7.06 -22.74
C TYR A 66 21.09 -6.57 -22.31
N GLY A 67 21.77 -7.30 -21.42
CA GLY A 67 23.16 -7.07 -21.05
C GLY A 67 23.39 -6.34 -19.71
N CYS A 68 22.34 -5.99 -18.96
CA CYS A 68 22.53 -5.42 -17.63
C CYS A 68 22.90 -6.51 -16.60
N SER A 69 24.15 -6.52 -16.15
CA SER A 69 24.62 -7.49 -15.13
C SER A 69 24.41 -7.04 -13.68
N ASN A 70 23.85 -5.84 -13.48
CA ASN A 70 23.71 -5.27 -12.15
C ASN A 70 22.53 -5.91 -11.40
N SER A 71 22.76 -6.20 -10.12
CA SER A 71 21.70 -6.51 -9.16
C SER A 71 21.58 -5.33 -8.22
N VAL A 72 20.37 -4.80 -8.06
CA VAL A 72 20.12 -3.58 -7.31
C VAL A 72 19.10 -3.81 -6.22
N CYS A 73 19.16 -2.99 -5.17
CA CYS A 73 18.14 -2.96 -4.14
C CYS A 73 16.78 -2.59 -4.76
N ARG A 74 15.70 -3.29 -4.39
CA ARG A 74 14.36 -3.03 -4.94
C ARG A 74 13.94 -1.56 -4.80
N ALA A 75 14.27 -0.91 -3.69
CA ALA A 75 14.01 0.51 -3.48
C ALA A 75 14.69 1.43 -4.51
N GLN A 76 15.85 1.02 -5.03
CA GLN A 76 16.67 1.78 -5.99
C GLN A 76 16.43 1.34 -7.43
N LEU A 77 15.54 0.38 -7.65
CA LEU A 77 15.29 -0.20 -8.97
C LEU A 77 14.75 0.85 -9.95
N GLN A 78 13.91 1.78 -9.46
CA GLN A 78 13.37 2.87 -10.28
C GLN A 78 14.48 3.80 -10.78
N ASP A 79 15.36 4.26 -9.90
CA ASP A 79 16.48 5.13 -10.26
C ASP A 79 17.48 4.41 -11.17
N HIS A 80 17.68 3.11 -10.96
CA HIS A 80 18.50 2.27 -11.82
C HIS A 80 17.97 2.22 -13.27
N TYR A 81 16.66 2.18 -13.49
CA TYR A 81 16.06 2.26 -14.83
C TYR A 81 16.26 3.62 -15.52
N LEU A 82 16.47 4.68 -14.74
CA LEU A 82 16.79 6.02 -15.26
C LEU A 82 18.28 6.17 -15.63
N SER A 83 19.12 5.17 -15.38
CA SER A 83 20.52 5.23 -15.79
C SER A 83 20.68 5.32 -17.30
N TYR A 84 21.71 6.06 -17.75
CA TYR A 84 22.00 6.26 -19.17
C TYR A 84 22.13 4.94 -19.96
N SER A 85 22.70 3.91 -19.34
CA SER A 85 22.86 2.59 -19.95
C SER A 85 21.51 1.92 -20.29
N HIS A 86 20.51 2.08 -19.42
CA HIS A 86 19.17 1.55 -19.64
C HIS A 86 18.38 2.38 -20.62
N GLN A 87 18.45 3.72 -20.52
CA GLN A 87 17.81 4.60 -21.50
C GLN A 87 18.30 4.31 -22.92
N LYS A 88 19.61 4.12 -23.11
CA LYS A 88 20.19 3.76 -24.41
C LYS A 88 19.70 2.39 -24.91
N THR A 89 19.58 1.42 -24.01
CA THR A 89 19.08 0.07 -24.34
C THR A 89 17.60 0.12 -24.74
N LEU A 90 16.77 0.81 -23.97
CA LEU A 90 15.36 1.01 -24.25
C LEU A 90 15.15 1.77 -25.58
N ALA A 91 15.89 2.84 -25.82
CA ALA A 91 15.84 3.57 -27.09
C ALA A 91 16.23 2.67 -28.28
N SER A 92 17.24 1.80 -28.11
CA SER A 92 17.65 0.84 -29.15
C SER A 92 16.55 -0.20 -29.44
N ILE A 93 15.84 -0.66 -28.40
CA ILE A 93 14.71 -1.57 -28.54
C ILE A 93 13.56 -0.85 -29.27
N MET A 94 13.21 0.37 -28.86
CA MET A 94 12.16 1.17 -29.50
C MET A 94 12.47 1.47 -30.97
N HIS A 95 13.72 1.81 -31.31
CA HIS A 95 14.13 2.00 -32.70
C HIS A 95 13.98 0.72 -33.53
N ARG A 96 14.34 -0.45 -32.99
CA ARG A 96 14.14 -1.72 -33.71
C ARG A 96 12.67 -2.02 -33.97
N PHE A 97 11.77 -1.66 -33.06
CA PHE A 97 10.33 -1.78 -33.29
C PHE A 97 9.83 -0.77 -34.32
N ALA A 98 10.25 0.49 -34.23
CA ALA A 98 9.87 1.54 -35.19
C ALA A 98 10.33 1.22 -36.63
N SER A 99 11.58 0.77 -36.81
CA SER A 99 12.10 0.44 -38.14
C SER A 99 11.41 -0.76 -38.78
N ARG A 100 10.84 -1.68 -37.99
CA ARG A 100 10.02 -2.77 -38.52
C ARG A 100 8.69 -2.25 -39.07
N THR A 101 8.11 -1.24 -38.44
CA THR A 101 6.83 -0.68 -38.90
C THR A 101 6.92 0.15 -40.19
N THR A 102 8.09 0.70 -40.52
CA THR A 102 8.25 1.58 -41.69
C THR A 102 8.63 0.84 -42.98
N ASN A 103 9.35 -0.27 -42.89
CA ASN A 103 9.80 -1.00 -44.09
C ASN A 103 8.68 -1.76 -44.80
N ASP A 104 7.57 -2.07 -44.12
CA ASP A 104 6.45 -2.79 -44.71
C ASP A 104 5.55 -1.89 -45.60
N GLN A 105 5.80 -0.58 -45.68
CA GLN A 105 4.99 0.35 -46.49
C GLN A 105 5.66 0.84 -47.79
N HIS A 106 6.91 0.48 -48.10
CA HIS A 106 7.64 1.06 -49.24
C HIS A 106 8.02 0.08 -50.37
N GLU A 107 7.23 -0.98 -50.60
CA GLU A 107 7.37 -1.85 -51.80
C GLU A 107 6.16 -1.83 -52.75
N GLN A 108 5.32 -0.79 -52.71
CA GLN A 108 4.29 -0.57 -53.74
C GLN A 108 4.41 0.82 -54.37
N GLY A 109 4.98 0.87 -55.57
CA GLY A 109 4.76 1.96 -56.52
C GLY A 109 5.94 2.90 -56.75
N SER A 110 6.98 2.43 -57.43
CA SER A 110 7.74 3.31 -58.33
C SER A 110 8.14 2.54 -59.57
N GLY A 111 7.18 2.43 -60.49
CA GLY A 111 7.47 2.12 -61.88
C GLY A 111 8.03 3.37 -62.54
N THR A 112 9.36 3.40 -62.70
CA THR A 112 10.00 4.25 -63.69
C THR A 112 10.57 3.35 -64.77
N ASP A 113 9.93 3.39 -65.93
CA ASP A 113 10.45 2.87 -67.19
C ASP A 113 11.81 3.52 -67.48
N VAL A 114 12.87 2.72 -67.50
CA VAL A 114 14.06 3.00 -68.29
C VAL A 114 14.47 1.69 -68.95
N ASP A 115 14.09 1.57 -70.22
CA ASP A 115 14.54 0.51 -71.11
C ASP A 115 15.85 0.92 -71.81
N VAL A 116 16.54 -0.12 -72.28
CA VAL A 116 17.60 -0.21 -73.30
C VAL A 116 19.02 -0.41 -72.77
N GLY A 117 19.45 -1.68 -72.79
CA GLY A 117 20.89 -2.02 -72.75
C GLY A 117 21.30 -3.47 -72.51
N GLN A 118 20.77 -4.42 -73.29
CA GLN A 118 21.30 -5.76 -73.64
C GLN A 118 22.42 -6.44 -72.80
N SER A 119 22.12 -7.68 -72.37
CA SER A 119 22.92 -8.93 -72.53
C SER A 119 23.12 -9.74 -71.23
N ALA A 120 22.33 -10.81 -71.06
CA ALA A 120 22.76 -12.19 -70.78
C ALA A 120 21.63 -12.97 -70.07
N PRO A 121 21.30 -14.21 -70.49
CA PRO A 121 20.19 -14.96 -69.95
C PRO A 121 20.60 -15.67 -68.66
N SER A 122 20.15 -15.17 -67.51
CA SER A 122 20.08 -15.96 -66.29
C SER A 122 18.63 -16.29 -66.02
N SER A 123 18.30 -17.57 -66.15
CA SER A 123 17.03 -18.15 -65.78
C SER A 123 16.73 -17.87 -64.30
N ILE A 124 15.83 -16.93 -64.04
CA ILE A 124 15.18 -16.78 -62.74
C ILE A 124 13.70 -17.02 -62.97
N THR A 125 13.23 -18.12 -62.39
CA THR A 125 11.84 -18.53 -62.27
C THR A 125 10.98 -17.38 -61.73
N THR A 126 10.15 -16.81 -62.60
CA THR A 126 9.08 -15.88 -62.26
C THR A 126 7.97 -16.67 -61.56
N THR A 127 8.05 -16.78 -60.24
CA THR A 127 6.94 -17.29 -59.42
C THR A 127 5.91 -16.18 -59.28
N THR A 128 4.76 -16.41 -59.90
CA THR A 128 3.54 -15.61 -59.91
C THR A 128 3.15 -15.07 -58.53
N ASN A 129 3.14 -13.73 -58.46
CA ASN A 129 2.93 -12.88 -57.31
C ASN A 129 1.42 -12.60 -57.07
N GLU A 130 0.58 -13.64 -57.01
CA GLU A 130 -0.87 -13.48 -56.75
C GLU A 130 -1.25 -13.64 -55.27
N ASN A 131 -0.29 -13.94 -54.39
CA ASN A 131 -0.55 -14.24 -52.98
C ASN A 131 -0.31 -13.06 -52.01
N VAL A 132 0.19 -11.91 -52.48
CA VAL A 132 0.54 -10.77 -51.61
C VAL A 132 -0.68 -9.90 -51.25
N ARG A 133 -1.70 -9.89 -52.10
CA ARG A 133 -2.91 -9.08 -51.90
C ARG A 133 -3.73 -9.45 -50.65
N PRO A 134 -4.01 -10.74 -50.33
CA PRO A 134 -4.73 -11.10 -49.11
C PRO A 134 -3.93 -10.78 -47.84
N GLN A 135 -2.59 -10.93 -47.85
CA GLN A 135 -1.74 -10.60 -46.70
C GLN A 135 -1.79 -9.11 -46.35
N MET A 136 -1.81 -8.24 -47.37
CA MET A 136 -1.93 -6.80 -47.14
C MET A 136 -3.25 -6.43 -46.42
N GLN A 137 -4.35 -7.11 -46.76
CA GLN A 137 -5.64 -6.87 -46.13
C GLN A 137 -5.64 -7.27 -44.65
N GLU A 138 -5.04 -8.41 -44.31
CA GLU A 138 -4.88 -8.85 -42.91
C GLU A 138 -4.04 -7.86 -42.09
N VAL A 139 -3.00 -7.27 -42.69
CA VAL A 139 -2.19 -6.23 -42.04
C VAL A 139 -3.03 -4.98 -41.75
N TYR A 140 -3.85 -4.51 -42.70
CA TYR A 140 -4.73 -3.37 -42.47
C TYR A 140 -5.78 -3.64 -41.38
N GLU A 141 -6.35 -4.83 -41.34
CA GLU A 141 -7.28 -5.23 -40.28
C GLU A 141 -6.59 -5.23 -38.91
N THR A 142 -5.37 -5.77 -38.84
CA THR A 142 -4.56 -5.77 -37.60
C THR A 142 -4.22 -4.35 -37.15
N ILE A 143 -3.82 -3.47 -38.07
CA ILE A 143 -3.53 -2.06 -37.76
C ILE A 143 -4.79 -1.35 -37.22
N ASN A 144 -5.96 -1.61 -37.80
CA ASN A 144 -7.22 -1.03 -37.34
C ASN A 144 -7.58 -1.51 -35.92
N ILE A 145 -7.40 -2.81 -35.63
CA ILE A 145 -7.61 -3.35 -34.28
C ILE A 145 -6.66 -2.67 -33.29
N LEU A 146 -5.36 -2.62 -33.60
CA LEU A 146 -4.35 -1.98 -32.73
C LEU A 146 -4.63 -0.49 -32.51
N THR A 147 -5.11 0.21 -33.53
CA THR A 147 -5.47 1.63 -33.44
C THR A 147 -6.66 1.82 -32.49
N ASN A 148 -7.70 0.99 -32.62
CA ASN A 148 -8.87 1.01 -31.74
C ASN A 148 -8.52 0.66 -30.28
N GLU A 149 -7.65 -0.33 -30.08
CA GLU A 149 -7.16 -0.70 -28.74
C GLU A 149 -6.31 0.41 -28.11
N THR A 150 -5.44 1.04 -28.91
CA THR A 150 -4.62 2.18 -28.45
C THR A 150 -5.50 3.36 -28.06
N GLN A 151 -6.55 3.65 -28.84
CA GLN A 151 -7.52 4.70 -28.50
C GLN A 151 -8.26 4.37 -27.20
N THR A 152 -8.76 3.14 -27.06
CA THR A 152 -9.44 2.68 -25.83
C THR A 152 -8.52 2.82 -24.60
N LEU A 153 -7.24 2.45 -24.74
CA LEU A 153 -6.25 2.59 -23.68
C LEU A 153 -5.98 4.07 -23.34
N SER A 154 -5.92 4.95 -24.34
CA SER A 154 -5.80 6.39 -24.15
C SER A 154 -6.99 6.95 -23.37
N ASP A 155 -8.22 6.57 -23.75
CA ASP A 155 -9.44 6.99 -23.07
C ASP A 155 -9.48 6.53 -21.60
N HIS A 156 -9.09 5.27 -21.35
CA HIS A 156 -8.94 4.76 -19.98
C HIS A 156 -7.87 5.49 -19.17
N THR A 157 -6.74 5.85 -19.80
CA THR A 157 -5.67 6.61 -19.14
C THR A 157 -6.16 8.00 -18.75
N GLN A 158 -6.91 8.66 -19.62
CA GLN A 158 -7.52 9.96 -19.33
C GLN A 158 -8.56 9.85 -18.21
N TYR A 159 -9.42 8.82 -18.25
CA TYR A 159 -10.37 8.55 -17.19
C TYR A 159 -9.67 8.37 -15.84
N LEU A 160 -8.69 7.47 -15.75
CA LEU A 160 -7.93 7.23 -14.52
C LEU A 160 -7.21 8.48 -14.01
N SER A 161 -6.69 9.32 -14.92
CA SER A 161 -6.08 10.60 -14.57
C SER A 161 -7.09 11.56 -13.92
N SER A 162 -8.27 11.72 -14.51
CA SER A 162 -9.33 12.57 -13.95
C SER A 162 -9.87 12.04 -12.61
N GLU A 163 -10.03 10.71 -12.48
CA GLU A 163 -10.42 10.07 -11.23
C GLU A 163 -9.36 10.23 -10.14
N SER A 164 -8.07 10.15 -10.49
CA SER A 164 -6.96 10.43 -9.57
C SER A 164 -7.01 11.84 -9.02
N ILE A 165 -7.25 12.84 -9.89
CA ILE A 165 -7.39 14.24 -9.47
C ILE A 165 -8.60 14.40 -8.54
N ARG A 166 -9.74 13.78 -8.87
CA ARG A 166 -10.95 13.81 -8.04
C ARG A 166 -10.71 13.22 -6.65
N LEU A 167 -10.06 12.06 -6.58
CA LEU A 167 -9.70 11.41 -5.31
C LEU A 167 -8.69 12.23 -4.50
N GLN A 168 -7.74 12.89 -5.17
CA GLN A 168 -6.80 13.80 -4.52
C GLN A 168 -7.54 14.98 -3.86
N SER A 169 -8.41 15.67 -4.61
CA SER A 169 -9.21 16.78 -4.05
C SER A 169 -10.11 16.33 -2.89
N SER A 170 -10.70 15.12 -2.98
CA SER A 170 -11.46 14.55 -1.88
C SER A 170 -10.59 14.28 -0.64
N THR A 171 -9.36 13.80 -0.83
CA THR A 171 -8.41 13.54 0.25
C THR A 171 -7.98 14.84 0.93
N GLU A 172 -7.73 15.89 0.14
CA GLU A 172 -7.40 17.22 0.65
C GLU A 172 -8.56 17.82 1.48
N SER A 173 -9.80 17.68 0.99
CA SER A 173 -11.01 18.11 1.71
C SER A 173 -11.14 17.41 3.08
N VAL A 174 -11.04 16.08 3.12
CA VAL A 174 -11.12 15.32 4.37
C VAL A 174 -9.97 15.68 5.32
N THR A 175 -8.77 15.93 4.79
CA THR A 175 -7.61 16.36 5.58
C THR A 175 -7.86 17.73 6.23
N GLN A 176 -8.49 18.65 5.51
CA GLN A 176 -8.89 19.96 6.03
C GLN A 176 -9.95 19.83 7.13
N GLU A 177 -10.97 19.00 6.92
CA GLU A 177 -12.01 18.72 7.93
C GLU A 177 -11.42 18.12 9.21
N LEU A 178 -10.50 17.16 9.08
CA LEU A 178 -9.81 16.55 10.22
C LEU A 178 -8.97 17.58 10.99
N SER A 179 -8.30 18.50 10.29
CA SER A 179 -7.53 19.56 10.90
C SER A 179 -8.42 20.54 11.68
N SER A 180 -9.58 20.90 11.12
CA SER A 180 -10.60 21.71 11.79
C SER A 180 -11.16 21.01 13.04
N LEU A 181 -11.52 19.73 12.93
CA LEU A 181 -11.99 18.93 14.05
C LEU A 181 -10.94 18.82 15.16
N LYS A 182 -9.67 18.63 14.80
CA LYS A 182 -8.55 18.58 15.76
C LYS A 182 -8.44 19.89 16.56
N LEU A 183 -8.54 21.04 15.90
CA LEU A 183 -8.53 22.34 16.58
C LEU A 183 -9.73 22.49 17.52
N SER A 184 -10.93 22.12 17.08
CA SER A 184 -12.13 22.16 17.93
C SER A 184 -12.02 21.26 19.18
N ILE A 185 -11.44 20.07 19.03
CA ILE A 185 -11.16 19.18 20.17
C ILE A 185 -10.15 19.81 21.13
N GLN A 186 -9.10 20.43 20.60
CA GLN A 186 -8.09 21.10 21.42
C GLN A 186 -8.68 22.28 22.21
N GLU A 187 -9.53 23.09 21.58
CA GLU A 187 -10.25 24.19 22.25
C GLU A 187 -11.18 23.68 23.36
N ARG A 188 -11.96 22.62 23.09
CA ARG A 188 -12.82 22.00 24.11
C ARG A 188 -12.04 21.43 25.28
N ASN A 189 -10.89 20.81 25.01
CA ASN A 189 -10.01 20.29 26.06
C ASN A 189 -9.40 21.43 26.90
N SER A 190 -9.02 22.54 26.27
CA SER A 190 -8.58 23.75 27.00
C SER A 190 -9.68 24.24 27.93
N PHE A 191 -10.90 24.38 27.41
CA PHE A 191 -12.05 24.80 28.21
C PHE A 191 -12.33 23.85 29.40
N LEU A 192 -12.29 22.53 29.18
CA LEU A 192 -12.46 21.56 30.26
C LEU A 192 -11.38 21.70 31.34
N ASN A 193 -10.13 21.95 30.94
CA ASN A 193 -9.04 22.20 31.88
C ASN A 193 -9.27 23.49 32.68
N ASP A 194 -9.83 24.53 32.07
CA ASP A 194 -10.14 25.79 32.73
C ASP A 194 -11.32 25.68 33.72
N VAL A 195 -12.27 24.77 33.48
CA VAL A 195 -13.43 24.51 34.36
C VAL A 195 -13.07 23.60 35.56
N LYS A 196 -12.05 22.75 35.42
CA LYS A 196 -11.65 21.77 36.44
C LYS A 196 -11.33 22.38 37.83
N PRO A 197 -10.61 23.52 37.95
CA PRO A 197 -10.41 24.19 39.23
C PRO A 197 -11.72 24.63 39.89
N ASN A 198 -12.68 25.16 39.13
CA ASN A 198 -13.98 25.58 39.66
C ASN A 198 -14.78 24.37 40.18
N GLN A 199 -14.74 23.25 39.47
CA GLN A 199 -15.33 22.00 39.95
C GLN A 199 -14.70 21.55 41.27
N ASN A 200 -13.37 21.64 41.39
CA ASN A 200 -12.67 21.30 42.64
C ASN A 200 -13.08 22.22 43.80
N ILE A 201 -13.19 23.53 43.57
CA ILE A 201 -13.65 24.51 44.58
C ILE A 201 -15.09 24.19 45.03
N VAL A 202 -16.00 23.91 44.08
CA VAL A 202 -17.38 23.55 44.41
C VAL A 202 -17.41 22.23 45.21
N GLN A 203 -16.62 21.24 44.83
CA GLN A 203 -16.52 19.96 45.54
C GLN A 203 -15.98 20.13 46.96
N GLU A 204 -14.98 20.99 47.16
CA GLU A 204 -14.42 21.33 48.47
C GLU A 204 -15.47 22.03 49.35
N ASN A 205 -16.20 23.00 48.79
CA ASN A 205 -17.28 23.69 49.49
C ASN A 205 -18.41 22.75 49.91
N VAL A 206 -18.83 21.84 49.02
CA VAL A 206 -19.84 20.82 49.33
C VAL A 206 -19.36 19.90 50.45
N THR A 207 -18.10 19.46 50.39
CA THR A 207 -17.49 18.59 51.43
C THR A 207 -17.42 19.30 52.78
N THR A 208 -17.16 20.61 52.78
CA THR A 208 -17.11 21.44 54.00
C THR A 208 -18.48 21.74 54.58
N LEU A 209 -19.49 21.97 53.74
CA LEU A 209 -20.86 22.30 54.17
C LEU A 209 -21.64 21.08 54.65
N LYS A 210 -21.43 19.91 54.04
CA LYS A 210 -22.13 18.66 54.39
C LYS A 210 -22.15 18.36 55.90
N PRO A 211 -21.02 18.32 56.64
CA PRO A 211 -21.05 18.05 58.08
C PRO A 211 -21.75 19.15 58.90
N LYS A 212 -21.73 20.41 58.43
CA LYS A 212 -22.47 21.50 59.10
C LYS A 212 -23.97 21.30 58.95
N THR A 213 -24.44 20.95 57.75
CA THR A 213 -25.84 20.62 57.50
C THR A 213 -26.27 19.39 58.29
N ASP A 214 -25.46 18.34 58.31
CA ASP A 214 -25.74 17.11 59.07
C ASP A 214 -25.85 17.41 60.59
N SER A 215 -25.04 18.33 61.12
CA SER A 215 -25.13 18.77 62.52
C SER A 215 -26.40 19.59 62.82
N MET A 216 -26.90 20.35 61.84
CA MET A 216 -28.13 21.13 61.95
C MET A 216 -29.41 20.30 61.79
N GLN A 217 -29.31 19.07 61.28
CA GLN A 217 -30.48 18.19 61.12
C GLN A 217 -31.10 17.73 62.46
N TYR A 218 -30.45 18.03 63.59
CA TYR A 218 -30.88 17.69 64.95
C TYR A 218 -31.52 18.85 65.71
N VAL A 219 -31.75 20.00 65.08
CA VAL A 219 -32.50 21.11 65.71
C VAL A 219 -33.99 20.92 65.44
N SER A 220 -34.80 20.88 66.50
CA SER A 220 -36.27 20.75 66.39
C SER A 220 -36.89 22.00 65.74
N TYR A 221 -37.98 21.82 64.98
CA TYR A 221 -38.70 22.89 64.29
C TYR A 221 -39.31 23.96 65.22
N ASP A 222 -39.40 23.68 66.52
CA ASP A 222 -39.89 24.60 67.57
C ASP A 222 -38.76 25.43 68.23
N GLY A 223 -37.51 25.27 67.79
CA GLY A 223 -36.34 25.91 68.42
C GLY A 223 -35.80 25.16 69.65
N THR A 224 -36.37 24.00 70.00
CA THR A 224 -35.86 23.16 71.08
C THR A 224 -34.62 22.38 70.61
N LEU A 225 -33.49 22.57 71.28
CA LEU A 225 -32.26 21.81 71.01
C LEU A 225 -32.44 20.34 71.44
N ILE A 226 -32.50 19.41 70.48
CA ILE A 226 -32.51 17.97 70.77
C ILE A 226 -31.06 17.49 70.79
N TRP A 227 -30.52 17.22 71.98
CA TRP A 227 -29.19 16.64 72.14
C TRP A 227 -29.30 15.12 71.95
N LYS A 228 -28.86 14.61 70.79
CA LYS A 228 -28.78 13.17 70.55
C LYS A 228 -27.49 12.62 71.15
N ILE A 229 -27.58 11.95 72.29
CA ILE A 229 -26.46 11.21 72.88
C ILE A 229 -26.22 9.97 72.01
N THR A 230 -25.21 10.03 71.14
CA THR A 230 -24.65 8.88 70.44
C THR A 230 -23.42 8.43 71.22
N ASN A 231 -23.28 7.13 71.51
CA ASN A 231 -22.26 6.50 72.39
C ASN A 231 -22.63 6.33 73.89
N PHE A 232 -23.84 5.89 74.21
CA PHE A 232 -24.17 5.52 75.60
C PHE A 232 -23.62 4.14 76.03
N HIS A 233 -23.00 3.35 75.15
CA HIS A 233 -22.70 1.94 75.41
C HIS A 233 -21.26 1.57 75.80
N GLU A 234 -20.38 2.52 76.10
CA GLU A 234 -18.94 2.18 76.22
C GLU A 234 -18.41 1.91 77.64
N ASN A 235 -19.22 1.87 78.70
CA ASN A 235 -18.75 1.47 80.05
C ASN A 235 -19.83 0.80 80.90
N LEU A 236 -20.14 -0.48 80.64
CA LEU A 236 -20.79 -1.39 81.60
C LEU A 236 -20.03 -2.71 81.67
#